data_AF-A0A7V4L8H7-F1
#
_entry.id   AF-A0A7V4L8H7-F1
#
_cell.length_a   1.000
_cell.length_b   1.000
_cell.length_c   1.000
_cell.angle_alpha   90.00
_cell.angle_beta   90.00
_cell.angle_gamma   90.00
#
_symmetry.space_group_name_H-M   'P 1'
#
loop_
_entity.id
_entity.type
_entity.pdbx_description
1 polymer ?
#
loop_
_entity_poly.entity_id
_entity_poly.type
_entity_poly.pdbx_seq_one_letter_code
_entity_poly.pdbx_strand_id
1 'polypeptide(L)' 'MTEIRHDFRVEEVRALHDLPLPELLFRAQQVHRVHHKTDEVQLCALLSVKTGACQED' A
#
# COMPACT_ATOMS: atom_id res chain seq x y z
N MET A 1 -14.65 15.98 1.94
CA MET A 1 -13.97 14.70 1.62
C MET A 1 -13.35 14.84 0.26
N THR A 2 -12.06 14.56 0.13
CA THR A 2 -11.34 14.59 -1.15
C THR A 2 -11.88 13.47 -2.03
N GLU A 3 -12.15 13.76 -3.30
CA GLU A 3 -12.61 12.76 -4.27
C GLU A 3 -11.47 11.76 -4.56
N ILE A 4 -11.77 10.46 -4.56
CA ILE A 4 -10.78 9.41 -4.83
C ILE A 4 -10.62 9.27 -6.35
N ARG A 5 -9.43 9.58 -6.85
CA ARG A 5 -9.06 9.39 -8.27
C ARG A 5 -8.42 8.02 -8.50
N HIS A 6 -8.53 7.52 -9.73
CA HIS A 6 -8.05 6.19 -10.13
C HIS A 6 -7.19 6.21 -11.41
N ASP A 7 -6.93 7.40 -11.97
CA ASP A 7 -6.29 7.63 -13.27
C ASP A 7 -4.81 8.05 -13.12
N PHE A 8 -4.06 7.36 -12.25
CA PHE A 8 -2.65 7.69 -12.01
C PHE A 8 -1.76 7.33 -13.19
N ARG A 9 -0.97 8.30 -13.64
CA ARG A 9 0.08 8.08 -14.63
C ARG A 9 1.36 7.58 -13.97
N VAL A 10 2.18 6.88 -14.75
CA VAL A 10 3.48 6.37 -14.28
C VAL A 10 4.38 7.47 -13.75
N GLU A 11 4.37 8.65 -14.38
CA GLU A 11 5.16 9.80 -13.96
C GLU A 11 4.76 10.30 -12.56
N GLU A 12 3.48 10.26 -12.23
CA GLU A 12 2.95 10.69 -10.93
C GLU A 12 3.38 9.72 -9.82
N VAL A 13 3.36 8.42 -10.10
CA VAL A 13 3.80 7.39 -9.15
C VAL A 13 5.31 7.46 -8.95
N ARG A 14 6.09 7.69 -10.02
CA ARG A 14 7.55 7.89 -9.91
C ARG A 14 7.89 9.09 -9.05
N ALA A 15 7.18 10.21 -9.20
CA ALA A 15 7.39 11.39 -8.37
C ALA A 15 7.20 11.12 -6.87
N LEU A 16 6.30 10.20 -6.49
CA LEU A 16 6.15 9.75 -5.10
C LEU A 16 7.31 8.87 -4.65
N HIS A 17 7.75 7.94 -5.51
CA HIS A 17 8.87 7.05 -5.23
C HIS A 17 10.20 7.81 -5.06
N ASP A 18 10.37 8.90 -5.79
CA ASP A 18 11.57 9.74 -5.75
C ASP A 18 11.60 10.73 -4.58
N LEU A 19 10.55 10.77 -3.74
CA LEU A 19 10.55 11.58 -2.52
C LEU A 19 11.63 11.11 -1.53
N PRO A 20 12.24 12.03 -0.75
CA PRO A 20 13.02 11.64 0.41
C PRO A 20 12.20 10.74 1.33
N LEU A 21 12.77 9.62 1.77
CA LEU A 21 12.05 8.61 2.56
C LEU A 21 11.29 9.20 3.77
N PRO A 22 11.84 10.15 4.57
CA PRO A 22 11.10 10.73 5.68
C PRO A 22 9.82 11.48 5.26
N GLU A 23 9.87 12.19 4.13
CA GLU A 23 8.72 12.91 3.58
C GLU A 23 7.66 11.93 3.07
N LEU A 24 8.07 10.89 2.36
CA LEU A 24 7.17 9.84 1.89
C LEU A 24 6.44 9.16 3.05
N LEU A 25 7.16 8.80 4.11
CA LEU A 25 6.60 8.17 5.31
C LEU A 25 5.61 9.09 6.02
N PHE A 26 5.93 10.37 6.18
CA PHE A 26 5.02 11.32 6.81
C PHE A 26 3.71 11.45 6.04
N ARG A 27 3.77 11.62 4.71
CA ARG A 27 2.57 11.67 3.84
C ARG A 27 1.75 10.38 3.93
N ALA A 28 2.41 9.23 3.88
CA ALA A 28 1.74 7.93 3.99
C ALA A 28 0.99 7.79 5.31
N GLN A 29 1.60 8.22 6.43
CA GLN A 29 0.95 8.21 7.74
C GLN A 29 -0.29 9.12 7.77
N GLN A 30 -0.22 10.32 7.20
CA GLN A 30 -1.37 11.22 7.13
C GLN A 30 -2.54 10.57 6.39
N VAL A 31 -2.29 9.98 5.21
CA VAL A 31 -3.33 9.27 4.44
C VAL A 31 -3.87 8.08 5.23
N HIS A 32 -3.01 7.29 5.85
CA HIS A 32 -3.45 6.12 6.63
C HIS A 32 -4.38 6.51 7.79
N ARG A 33 -4.05 7.55 8.56
CA ARG A 33 -4.88 8.02 9.70
C ARG A 33 -6.23 8.61 9.28
N VAL A 34 -6.36 9.10 8.05
CA VAL A 34 -7.64 9.61 7.52
C VAL A 34 -8.60 8.48 7.16
N HIS A 35 -8.08 7.32 6.75
CA HIS A 35 -8.89 6.24 6.18
C HIS A 35 -8.95 4.98 7.06
N HIS A 36 -8.05 4.85 8.03
CA HIS A 36 -7.96 3.70 8.94
C HIS A 36 -7.90 4.17 10.39
N LYS A 37 -8.40 3.31 11.30
CA LYS A 37 -8.24 3.53 12.74
C LYS A 37 -6.77 3.36 13.12
N THR A 38 -6.27 4.28 13.94
CA THR A 38 -4.83 4.43 14.18
C THR A 38 -4.21 3.38 15.09
N ASP A 39 -5.06 2.62 15.79
CA ASP A 39 -4.74 1.65 16.83
C ASP A 39 -5.23 0.23 16.48
N GLU A 40 -5.63 0.01 15.22
CA GLU A 40 -6.07 -1.29 14.72
C GLU A 40 -5.15 -1.83 13.63
N VAL A 41 -4.98 -3.14 13.61
CA VAL A 41 -4.25 -3.88 12.56
C VAL A 41 -5.09 -5.07 12.14
N GLN A 42 -5.18 -5.33 10.83
CA GLN A 42 -5.86 -6.51 10.30
C GLN A 42 -5.04 -7.77 10.56
N LEU A 43 -5.65 -8.78 11.18
CA LEU A 43 -5.05 -10.09 11.41
C LEU A 43 -5.57 -11.10 10.38
N CYS A 44 -4.66 -11.81 9.73
CA CYS A 44 -4.98 -12.90 8.81
C CYS A 44 -4.03 -14.07 9.03
N ALA A 45 -4.55 -15.29 8.92
CA ALA A 45 -3.77 -16.51 8.91
C ALA A 45 -3.91 -17.19 7.55
N LEU A 46 -2.77 -17.54 6.93
CA LEU A 46 -2.71 -18.28 5.69
C LEU A 46 -2.15 -19.67 5.96
N LEU A 47 -2.66 -20.67 5.23
CA LEU A 47 -2.11 -22.02 5.21
C LEU A 47 -1.74 -22.42 3.79
N SER A 48 -0.51 -22.88 3.58
CA SER A 48 -0.13 -23.56 2.34
C SER A 48 -0.76 -24.94 2.31
N VAL A 49 -1.94 -25.05 1.69
CA VAL A 49 -2.67 -26.34 1.55
C VAL A 49 -1.90 -27.33 0.67
N LYS A 50 -1.07 -26.85 -0.27
CA LYS A 50 -0.17 -27.67 -1.08
C LYS A 50 1.09 -26.89 -1.41
N THR A 51 2.23 -27.44 -1.01
CA THR A 51 3.55 -26.85 -1.23
C THR A 51 4.26 -27.54 -2.41
N GLY A 52 4.86 -26.75 -3.31
CA GLY A 52 5.65 -27.24 -4.44
C GLY A 52 4.83 -27.71 -5.64
N ALA A 53 5.50 -28.26 -6.67
CA ALA A 53 4.92 -28.79 -7.91
C ALA A 53 3.86 -27.88 -8.56
N CYS A 54 4.04 -26.55 -8.47
CA CYS A 54 3.26 -25.60 -9.27
C CYS A 54 3.73 -25.70 -10.72
N GLN A 55 2.80 -25.70 -11.67
CA GLN A 55 3.13 -25.82 -13.10
C GLN A 55 3.50 -24.47 -13.73
N GLU A 56 3.41 -23.39 -12.95
CA GLU A 56 3.76 -22.04 -13.37
C GLU A 56 5.30 -21.89 -13.34
N ASP A 57 5.91 -22.22 -14.48
CA ASP A 57 7.07 -21.53 -15.06
C ASP A 57 6.62 -20.87 -16.37
#